data_AF-A0AAV8ZKG6-F1
#
_entry.id   AF-A0AAV8ZKG6-F1
#
_cell.length_a   1.000
_cell.length_b   1.000
_cell.length_c   1.000
_cell.angle_alpha   90.00
_cell.angle_beta   90.00
_cell.angle_gamma   90.00
#
_symmetry.space_group_name_H-M   'P 1'
#
loop_
_entity.id
_entity.type
_entity.pdbx_description
1 polymer ?
#
loop_
_entity_poly.entity_id
_entity_poly.type
_entity_poly.pdbx_seq_one_letter_code
_entity_poly.pdbx_strand_id
1 'polypeptide(L)'
;MSIPQNNPYLFGCPGTVKWTRGDIVIRKFAENANLEFPNQISSNKLRKQIATVMQIINLNKEETEQFAQFMGHTEKTHNDFYK
;
A
#
# COMPACT_ATOMS: atom_id res chain seq x y z
N MET A 1 0.96 -18.22 -19.84
CA MET A 1 0.03 -17.13 -20.23
C MET A 1 0.76 -15.81 -20.06
N SER A 2 0.67 -14.93 -21.05
CA SER A 2 1.31 -13.61 -21.03
C SER A 2 0.26 -12.51 -20.77
N ILE A 3 0.71 -11.29 -20.46
CA ILE A 3 -0.17 -10.12 -20.38
C ILE A 3 -0.58 -9.71 -21.81
N PRO A 4 -1.87 -9.52 -22.11
CA PRO A 4 -2.29 -9.00 -23.41
C PRO A 4 -1.70 -7.61 -23.69
N GLN A 5 -1.21 -7.39 -24.91
CA GLN A 5 -0.54 -6.15 -25.29
C GLN A 5 -1.45 -4.91 -25.23
N ASN A 6 -2.77 -5.11 -25.31
CA ASN A 6 -3.80 -4.08 -25.20
C ASN A 6 -4.25 -3.82 -23.74
N ASN A 7 -3.60 -4.42 -22.74
CA ASN A 7 -3.96 -4.20 -21.33
C ASN A 7 -3.43 -2.82 -20.86
N PRO A 8 -4.31 -1.90 -20.41
CA PRO A 8 -3.90 -0.55 -20.02
C PRO A 8 -3.35 -0.47 -18.58
N TYR A 9 -3.39 -1.56 -17.81
CA TYR A 9 -3.02 -1.56 -16.39
C TYR A 9 -1.55 -1.87 -16.18
N LEU A 10 -0.88 -1.10 -15.30
CA LEU A 10 0.52 -1.33 -14.90
C LEU A 10 0.73 -2.75 -14.35
N PHE A 11 -0.23 -3.25 -13.56
CA PHE A 11 -0.25 -4.61 -13.04
C PHE A 11 -1.35 -5.43 -13.73
N GLY A 12 -1.13 -5.85 -14.96
CA GLY A 12 -2.07 -6.68 -15.73
C GLY A 12 -2.19 -8.11 -15.19
N CYS A 13 -3.38 -8.71 -15.33
CA CYS A 13 -3.61 -10.11 -15.00
C CYS A 13 -3.43 -11.00 -16.26
N PRO A 14 -2.56 -12.03 -16.24
CA PRO A 14 -2.29 -12.88 -17.40
C PRO A 14 -3.56 -13.48 -18.02
N GLY A 15 -3.63 -13.49 -19.35
CA GLY A 15 -4.78 -14.01 -20.08
C GLY A 15 -6.05 -13.14 -20.03
N THR A 16 -5.99 -11.96 -19.40
CA THR A 16 -7.13 -11.02 -19.36
C THR A 16 -6.68 -9.57 -19.57
N VAL A 17 -7.61 -8.71 -20.02
CA VAL A 17 -7.40 -7.26 -20.13
C VAL A 17 -7.76 -6.54 -18.83
N LYS A 18 -7.62 -7.23 -17.68
CA LYS A 18 -7.95 -6.71 -16.34
C LYS A 18 -6.68 -6.50 -15.52
N TRP A 19 -6.82 -5.78 -14.41
CA TRP A 19 -5.78 -5.60 -13.41
C TRP A 19 -5.68 -6.81 -12.48
N THR A 20 -4.53 -6.95 -11.84
CA THR A 20 -4.29 -7.93 -10.79
C THR A 20 -4.94 -7.49 -9.47
N ARG A 21 -5.66 -8.41 -8.83
CA ARG A 21 -6.28 -8.17 -7.51
C ARG A 21 -5.25 -8.33 -6.40
N GLY A 22 -4.59 -7.23 -6.04
CA GLY A 22 -3.48 -7.24 -5.07
C GLY A 22 -3.87 -7.78 -3.68
N ASP A 23 -5.09 -7.52 -3.23
CA ASP A 23 -5.65 -8.05 -1.98
C ASP A 23 -5.70 -9.59 -1.97
N ILE A 24 -6.12 -10.20 -3.08
CA ILE A 24 -6.16 -11.67 -3.23
C ILE A 24 -4.75 -12.23 -3.26
N VAL A 25 -3.83 -11.56 -3.96
CA VAL A 25 -2.42 -11.97 -4.06
C VAL A 25 -1.78 -11.99 -2.67
N ILE A 26 -1.93 -10.90 -1.90
CA ILE A 26 -1.40 -10.81 -0.53
C ILE A 26 -1.96 -11.92 0.34
N ARG A 27 -3.28 -12.16 0.30
CA ARG A 27 -3.91 -13.22 1.10
C ARG A 27 -3.39 -14.61 0.72
N LYS A 28 -3.24 -14.90 -0.57
CA LYS A 28 -2.70 -16.17 -1.05
C LYS A 28 -1.26 -16.39 -0.57
N PHE A 29 -0.43 -15.35 -0.61
CA PHE A 29 0.94 -15.45 -0.08
C PHE A 29 0.97 -15.60 1.44
N ALA A 30 0.08 -14.92 2.17
CA ALA A 30 -0.03 -15.07 3.62
C ALA A 30 -0.44 -16.49 4.04
N GLU A 31 -1.40 -17.09 3.33
CA GLU A 31 -1.82 -18.48 3.53
C GLU A 31 -0.67 -19.47 3.24
N ASN A 32 0.14 -19.20 2.22
CA ASN A 32 1.28 -20.04 1.85
C ASN A 32 2.51 -19.86 2.75
N ALA A 33 2.61 -18.76 3.50
CA ALA A 33 3.78 -18.42 4.31
C ALA A 33 3.82 -19.13 5.69
N ASN A 34 2.93 -20.11 5.92
CA ASN A 34 2.84 -20.89 7.16
C ASN A 34 2.82 -20.03 8.44
N LEU A 35 2.07 -18.93 8.39
CA LEU A 35 1.94 -17.97 9.48
C LEU A 35 0.98 -18.49 10.55
N GLU A 36 1.17 -18.07 11.80
CA GLU A 36 0.26 -18.40 12.91
C GLU A 36 -1.14 -17.78 12.70
N PHE A 37 -1.19 -16.55 12.18
CA PHE A 37 -2.44 -15.83 11.93
C PHE A 37 -2.47 -15.19 10.52
N PRO A 38 -2.63 -15.98 9.44
CA PRO A 38 -2.59 -15.46 8.06
C PRO A 38 -3.68 -14.42 7.79
N ASN A 39 -4.83 -14.51 8.47
CA ASN A 39 -5.93 -13.52 8.40
C ASN A 39 -5.56 -12.13 8.94
N GLN A 40 -4.44 -12.01 9.65
CA GLN A 40 -3.88 -10.72 10.09
C GLN A 40 -3.00 -10.06 9.03
N ILE A 41 -2.69 -10.73 7.93
CA ILE A 41 -1.95 -10.16 6.81
C ILE A 41 -2.92 -9.78 5.69
N SER A 42 -3.29 -8.50 5.68
CA SER A 42 -4.09 -7.90 4.61
C SER A 42 -3.50 -6.56 4.20
N SER A 43 -3.85 -6.04 3.02
CA SER A 43 -3.33 -4.76 2.51
C SER A 43 -3.53 -3.62 3.52
N ASN A 44 -4.68 -3.58 4.20
CA ASN A 44 -4.97 -2.56 5.21
C ASN A 44 -4.10 -2.70 6.46
N LYS A 45 -3.85 -3.93 6.92
CA LYS A 45 -3.02 -4.18 8.11
C LYS A 45 -1.54 -3.96 7.82
N LEU A 46 -1.07 -4.36 6.64
CA LEU A 46 0.28 -4.04 6.15
C LEU A 46 0.49 -2.52 6.04
N ARG A 47 -0.48 -1.79 5.49
CA ARG A 47 -0.42 -0.32 5.43
C ARG A 47 -0.30 0.29 6.83
N LYS A 48 -1.08 -0.20 7.81
CA LYS A 48 -0.96 0.25 9.22
C LYS A 48 0.40 -0.08 9.81
N GLN A 49 0.91 -1.28 9.56
CA GLN A 49 2.23 -1.69 10.04
C GLN A 49 3.33 -0.78 9.47
N ILE A 50 3.27 -0.44 8.19
CA ILE A 50 4.20 0.52 7.58
C ILE A 50 4.12 1.87 8.30
N ALA A 51 2.91 2.36 8.62
CA ALA A 51 2.73 3.58 9.41
C ALA A 51 3.43 3.52 10.77
N THR A 52 3.23 2.43 11.51
CA THR A 52 3.84 2.23 12.83
C THR A 52 5.36 2.11 12.74
N VAL A 53 5.88 1.36 11.76
CA VAL A 53 7.32 1.20 11.57
C VAL A 53 7.97 2.54 11.21
N MET A 54 7.34 3.33 10.33
CA MET A 54 7.85 4.64 9.95
C MET A 54 7.84 5.65 11.10
N GLN A 55 6.98 5.50 12.11
CA GLN A 55 7.04 6.31 13.33
C GLN A 55 8.26 6.00 14.21
N ILE A 56 8.77 4.75 14.13
CA ILE A 56 9.96 4.32 14.88
C ILE A 56 11.23 4.75 14.15
N ILE A 57 11.18 4.83 12.83
CA ILE A 57 12.27 5.35 12.01
C ILE A 57 12.34 6.86 12.27
N ASN A 58 13.53 7.36 12.60
CA ASN A 58 13.77 8.77 12.89
C ASN A 58 13.76 9.61 11.60
N LEU A 59 12.60 9.68 10.96
CA LEU A 59 12.36 10.48 9.77
C LEU A 59 12.50 11.96 10.12
N ASN A 60 13.14 12.73 9.24
CA ASN A 60 13.13 14.17 9.36
C ASN A 60 11.72 14.73 9.03
N LYS A 61 11.54 16.03 9.25
CA LYS A 61 10.24 16.68 9.07
C LYS A 61 9.70 16.55 7.64
N GLU A 62 10.55 16.74 6.64
CA GLU A 62 10.19 16.66 5.22
C GLU A 62 9.80 15.22 4.82
N GLU A 63 10.55 14.23 5.31
CA GLU A 63 10.26 12.81 5.10
C GLU A 63 8.93 12.39 5.76
N THR A 64 8.64 12.95 6.94
CA THR A 64 7.37 12.70 7.65
C THR A 64 6.18 13.27 6.90
N GLU A 65 6.30 14.49 6.36
CA GLU A 65 5.27 15.14 5.55
C GLU A 65 5.02 14.36 4.25
N GLN A 66 6.08 13.95 3.55
CA GLN A 66 5.97 13.10 2.34
C GLN A 66 5.32 11.75 2.66
N PHE A 67 5.68 11.14 3.78
CA PHE A 67 5.10 9.87 4.22
C PHE A 67 3.60 10.01 4.56
N ALA A 68 3.21 11.09 5.23
CA ALA A 68 1.81 11.38 5.53
C ALA A 68 0.98 11.54 4.24
N GLN A 69 1.51 12.28 3.25
CA GLN A 69 0.88 12.42 1.94
C GLN A 69 0.76 11.07 1.21
N PHE A 70 1.81 10.25 1.23
CA PHE A 70 1.81 8.90 0.64
C PHE A 70 0.75 7.99 1.28
N MET A 71 0.54 8.12 2.59
CA MET A 71 -0.46 7.36 3.34
C MET A 71 -1.90 7.85 3.13
N GLY A 72 -2.09 8.90 2.32
CA GLY A 72 -3.39 9.49 2.00
C GLY A 72 -3.94 10.33 3.15
N HIS A 73 -3.10 10.75 4.09
CA HIS A 73 -3.49 11.74 5.10
C HIS A 73 -3.51 13.11 4.41
N THR A 74 -4.70 13.68 4.23
CA THR A 74 -4.82 15.09 3.87
C THR A 74 -4.37 15.90 5.08
N GLU A 75 -3.35 16.73 4.89
CA GLU A 75 -3.04 17.78 5.85
C GLU A 75 -4.30 18.65 5.98
N LYS A 76 -4.98 18.55 7.12
CA LYS A 76 -6.15 19.37 7.41
C LYS A 76 -5.62 20.77 7.73
N THR A 77 -5.45 21.56 6.67
CA THR A 77 -5.34 23.02 6.70
C THR A 77 -4.34 23.56 7.72
N HIS A 78 -3.05 23.56 7.39
CA HIS A 78 -2.08 24.35 8.16
C HIS A 78 -1.39 25.41 7.30
N ASN A 79 -2.16 26.23 6.58
CA ASN A 79 -1.59 27.38 5.86
C ASN A 79 -2.42 28.68 5.85
N ASP A 80 -3.46 28.81 6.68
CA ASP A 80 -4.23 30.06 6.79
C ASP A 80 -4.06 30.83 8.12
N PHE A 81 -3.09 30.47 8.96
CA PHE A 81 -2.84 31.18 10.24
C PHE A 81 -1.47 31.88 10.35
N TYR A 82 -0.84 32.17 9.21
CA TYR A 82 0.23 33.17 9.12
C TYR A 82 0.06 34.02 7.86
N LYS A 83 -0.94 34.91 7.88
CA LYS A 83 -0.92 36.19 7.16
C LYS A 83 -1.52 37.27 8.04
#